data_AF-A0A257Q3T6-F1
#
_entry.id   AF-A0A257Q3T6-F1
#
_cell.length_a   1.000
_cell.length_b   1.000
_cell.length_c   1.000
_cell.angle_alpha   90.00
_cell.angle_beta   90.00
_cell.angle_gamma   90.00
#
_symmetry.space_group_name_H-M   'P 1'
#
loop_
_entity.id
_entity.type
_entity.pdbx_description
1 polymer ?
#
loop_
_entity_poly.entity_id
_entity_poly.type
_entity_poly.pdbx_seq_one_letter_code
_entity_poly.pdbx_strand_id
1 'polypeptide(L)'
;LLSAYSQCPPEQVARRLSKAEVWLKSKPNDSALLAMLGNLCLTGQLWGQGERYLLRSMKIRSDVRIHALLGNLYDRLGRSADAMKHWRLASGVAGVLPVLAANRALPAADTRGDPTLIAFANMPETDLLDTNDSVVPQAASAAGYVPDEAEPVAVNRAAVDDGLGLKSVEPDFDEYFDSAPIPGVDLSQTSDRPSDRSKNR
;
A
#
# COMPACT_ATOMS: atom_id res chain seq x y z
N LEU A 1 12.45 -9.07 -21.93
CA LEU A 1 11.48 -8.94 -23.05
C LEU A 1 10.07 -9.40 -22.66
N LEU A 2 9.85 -10.64 -22.22
CA LEU A 2 8.51 -11.11 -21.83
C LEU A 2 7.88 -10.32 -20.66
N SER A 3 8.70 -9.88 -19.69
CA SER A 3 8.27 -9.00 -18.60
C SER A 3 7.65 -7.70 -19.10
N ALA A 4 8.36 -6.99 -19.98
CA ALA A 4 7.89 -5.75 -20.61
C ALA A 4 6.63 -5.98 -21.48
N TYR A 5 6.51 -7.14 -22.13
CA TYR A 5 5.32 -7.46 -22.92
C TYR A 5 4.05 -7.56 -22.06
N SER A 6 4.16 -8.07 -20.82
CA SER A 6 3.04 -8.11 -19.87
C SER A 6 2.72 -6.76 -19.23
N GLN A 7 3.59 -5.76 -19.37
CA GLN A 7 3.28 -4.39 -18.96
C GLN A 7 2.49 -3.74 -20.09
N CYS A 8 1.17 -3.72 -19.93
CA CYS A 8 0.27 -3.06 -20.87
C CYS A 8 -0.91 -2.45 -20.13
N PRO A 9 -1.52 -1.39 -20.69
CA PRO A 9 -2.76 -0.88 -20.16
C PRO A 9 -3.88 -1.90 -20.43
N PRO A 10 -4.96 -1.88 -19.63
CA PRO A 10 -5.97 -2.94 -19.61
C PRO A 10 -6.67 -3.15 -20.97
N GLU A 11 -6.78 -2.10 -21.80
CA GLU A 11 -7.44 -2.16 -23.11
C GLU A 11 -6.66 -3.04 -24.11
N GLN A 12 -5.35 -3.22 -23.90
CA GLN A 12 -4.50 -4.02 -24.78
C GLN A 12 -4.38 -5.48 -24.34
N VAL A 13 -4.86 -5.83 -23.14
CA VAL A 13 -4.68 -7.16 -22.54
C VAL A 13 -5.24 -8.25 -23.43
N ALA A 14 -6.50 -8.12 -23.87
CA ALA A 14 -7.16 -9.14 -24.70
C ALA A 14 -6.35 -9.45 -25.98
N ARG A 15 -5.94 -8.41 -26.72
CA ARG A 15 -5.13 -8.57 -27.94
C ARG A 15 -3.79 -9.25 -27.66
N ARG A 16 -3.10 -8.83 -26.58
CA ARG A 16 -1.79 -9.38 -26.21
C ARG A 16 -1.89 -10.82 -25.73
N LEU A 17 -2.95 -11.15 -25.00
CA LEU A 17 -3.25 -12.48 -24.48
C LEU A 17 -3.51 -13.46 -25.63
N SER A 18 -4.38 -13.12 -26.59
CA SER A 18 -4.62 -13.98 -27.76
C SER A 18 -3.33 -14.26 -28.55
N LYS A 19 -2.47 -13.24 -28.74
CA LYS A 19 -1.17 -13.42 -29.41
C LYS A 19 -0.24 -14.32 -28.60
N ALA A 20 -0.19 -14.15 -27.29
CA ALA A 20 0.64 -14.95 -26.40
C ALA A 20 0.17 -16.42 -26.31
N GLU A 21 -1.13 -16.68 -26.38
CA GLU A 21 -1.67 -18.04 -26.46
C GLU A 21 -1.25 -18.77 -27.74
N VAL A 22 -1.12 -18.06 -28.87
CA VAL A 22 -0.56 -18.63 -30.10
C VAL A 22 0.89 -19.06 -29.87
N TRP A 23 1.70 -18.24 -29.18
CA TRP A 23 3.07 -18.62 -28.80
C TRP A 23 3.10 -19.82 -27.85
N LEU A 24 2.10 -19.95 -26.97
CA LEU A 24 2.02 -21.07 -26.04
C LEU A 24 1.78 -22.40 -26.76
N LYS A 25 1.09 -22.40 -27.90
CA LYS A 25 0.89 -23.62 -28.72
C LYS A 25 2.21 -24.22 -29.21
N SER A 26 3.19 -23.39 -29.57
CA SER A 26 4.50 -23.87 -30.01
C SER A 26 5.43 -24.22 -28.85
N LYS A 27 5.27 -23.57 -27.69
CA LYS A 27 6.07 -23.79 -26.48
C LYS A 27 5.20 -24.01 -25.24
N PRO A 28 4.53 -25.16 -25.11
CA PRO A 28 3.51 -25.37 -24.07
C PRO A 28 4.09 -25.41 -22.65
N ASN A 29 5.36 -25.75 -22.49
CA ASN A 29 6.02 -25.92 -21.20
C ASN A 29 7.06 -24.82 -20.91
N ASP A 30 6.94 -23.66 -21.57
CA ASP A 30 7.78 -22.51 -21.24
C ASP A 30 7.22 -21.79 -19.98
N SER A 31 7.90 -21.97 -18.85
CA SER A 31 7.52 -21.38 -17.56
C SER A 31 7.44 -19.85 -17.62
N ALA A 32 8.38 -19.18 -18.30
CA ALA A 32 8.40 -17.72 -18.39
C ALA A 32 7.24 -17.19 -19.22
N LEU A 33 6.88 -17.90 -20.30
CA LEU A 33 5.72 -17.58 -21.13
C LEU A 33 4.40 -17.75 -20.37
N LEU A 34 4.26 -18.82 -19.59
CA LEU A 34 3.10 -19.06 -18.73
C LEU A 34 2.96 -18.00 -17.63
N ALA A 35 4.07 -17.60 -16.99
CA ALA A 35 4.06 -16.54 -15.98
C ALA A 35 3.69 -15.17 -16.57
N MET A 36 4.13 -14.90 -17.81
CA MET A 36 3.77 -13.70 -18.56
C MET A 36 2.26 -13.68 -18.89
N LEU A 37 1.70 -14.80 -19.37
CA LEU A 37 0.27 -14.96 -19.59
C LEU A 37 -0.54 -14.77 -18.30
N GLY A 38 -0.08 -15.36 -17.20
CA GLY A 38 -0.67 -15.13 -15.88
C GLY A 38 -0.72 -13.64 -15.52
N ASN A 39 0.40 -12.91 -15.69
CA ASN A 39 0.44 -11.47 -15.42
C ASN A 39 -0.52 -10.65 -16.30
N LEU A 40 -0.66 -11.01 -17.59
CA LEU A 40 -1.68 -10.42 -18.46
C LEU A 40 -3.09 -10.70 -17.95
N CYS A 41 -3.39 -11.93 -17.52
CA CYS A 41 -4.69 -12.27 -16.92
C CYS A 41 -4.96 -11.44 -15.65
N LEU A 42 -3.96 -11.23 -14.78
CA LEU A 42 -4.10 -10.38 -13.60
C LEU A 42 -4.42 -8.93 -14.00
N THR A 43 -3.73 -8.40 -15.01
CA THR A 43 -3.97 -7.04 -15.53
C THR A 43 -5.38 -6.89 -16.12
N GLY A 44 -5.89 -7.94 -16.77
CA GLY A 44 -7.25 -8.00 -17.30
C GLY A 44 -8.30 -8.54 -16.31
N GLN A 45 -7.97 -8.73 -15.03
CA GLN A 45 -8.86 -9.24 -13.99
C GLN A 45 -9.49 -10.63 -14.30
N LEU A 46 -8.80 -11.44 -15.09
CA LEU A 46 -9.18 -12.82 -15.44
C LEU A 46 -8.60 -13.81 -14.42
N TRP A 47 -9.06 -13.72 -13.17
CA TRP A 47 -8.45 -14.39 -12.02
C TRP A 47 -8.31 -15.92 -12.18
N GLY A 48 -9.38 -16.62 -12.54
CA GLY A 48 -9.34 -18.09 -12.66
C GLY A 48 -8.40 -18.60 -13.76
N GLN A 49 -8.33 -17.89 -14.90
CA GLN A 49 -7.40 -18.24 -15.97
C GLN A 49 -5.95 -17.91 -15.57
N GLY A 50 -5.75 -16.76 -14.91
CA GLY A 50 -4.45 -16.35 -14.38
C GLY A 50 -3.89 -17.37 -13.40
N GLU A 51 -4.70 -17.82 -12.43
CA GLU A 51 -4.31 -18.85 -11.46
C GLU A 51 -3.87 -20.14 -12.17
N ARG A 52 -4.63 -20.62 -13.16
CA ARG A 52 -4.29 -21.82 -13.92
C ARG A 52 -2.94 -21.71 -14.63
N TYR A 53 -2.66 -20.59 -15.29
CA TYR A 53 -1.36 -20.39 -15.95
C TYR A 53 -0.21 -20.30 -14.95
N LEU A 54 -0.40 -19.60 -13.83
CA LEU A 54 0.62 -19.43 -12.80
C LEU A 54 0.92 -20.75 -12.08
N LEU A 55 -0.10 -21.53 -11.71
CA LEU A 55 0.09 -22.86 -11.12
C LEU A 55 0.79 -23.81 -12.09
N ARG A 56 0.46 -23.76 -13.39
CA ARG A 56 1.17 -24.53 -14.41
C ARG A 56 2.62 -24.10 -14.55
N SER A 57 2.90 -22.80 -14.53
CA SER A 57 4.26 -22.26 -14.55
C SER A 57 5.06 -22.73 -13.34
N MET A 58 4.45 -22.66 -12.15
CA MET A 58 5.06 -23.09 -10.87
C MET A 58 5.42 -24.58 -10.85
N LYS A 59 4.60 -25.44 -11.47
CA LYS A 59 4.90 -26.88 -11.62
C LYS A 59 6.14 -27.15 -12.47
N ILE A 60 6.50 -26.24 -13.38
CA ILE A 60 7.67 -26.37 -14.24
C ILE A 60 8.89 -25.76 -13.55
N ARG A 61 8.74 -24.56 -13.00
CA ARG A 61 9.80 -23.85 -12.26
C ARG A 61 9.18 -22.99 -11.17
N SER A 62 9.64 -23.13 -9.94
CA SER A 62 9.34 -22.20 -8.85
C SER A 62 10.27 -20.99 -8.94
N ASP A 63 9.69 -19.80 -8.94
CA ASP A 63 10.40 -18.53 -9.10
C ASP A 63 9.73 -17.49 -8.19
N VAL A 64 10.50 -16.54 -7.67
CA VAL A 64 10.02 -15.42 -6.83
C VAL A 64 8.84 -14.74 -7.51
N ARG A 65 8.96 -14.47 -8.82
CA ARG A 65 7.94 -13.78 -9.60
C ARG A 65 6.62 -14.54 -9.63
N ILE A 66 6.65 -15.87 -9.78
CA ILE A 66 5.44 -16.69 -9.87
C ILE A 66 4.72 -16.70 -8.52
N HIS A 67 5.46 -16.84 -7.43
CA HIS A 67 4.89 -16.77 -6.08
C HIS A 67 4.33 -15.37 -5.76
N ALA A 68 5.03 -14.29 -6.13
CA ALA A 68 4.51 -12.93 -5.94
C ALA A 68 3.21 -12.66 -6.74
N LEU A 69 3.11 -13.19 -7.97
CA LEU A 69 1.90 -13.08 -8.78
C LEU A 69 0.74 -13.89 -8.19
N LEU A 70 0.99 -15.11 -7.69
CA LEU A 70 -0.03 -15.90 -6.98
C LEU A 70 -0.46 -15.23 -5.67
N GLY A 71 0.47 -14.64 -4.93
CA GLY A 71 0.18 -13.85 -3.73
C GLY A 71 -0.79 -12.72 -4.03
N ASN A 72 -0.45 -11.87 -5.01
CA ASN A 72 -1.32 -10.77 -5.47
C ASN A 72 -2.70 -11.27 -5.92
N LEU A 73 -2.76 -12.37 -6.67
CA LEU A 73 -4.02 -12.94 -7.14
C LEU A 73 -4.90 -13.37 -5.96
N TYR A 74 -4.34 -14.04 -4.96
CA TYR A 74 -5.10 -14.49 -3.80
C TYR A 74 -5.52 -13.36 -2.87
N ASP A 75 -4.73 -12.29 -2.75
CA ASP A 75 -5.13 -11.07 -2.05
C ASP A 75 -6.39 -10.46 -2.69
N ARG A 76 -6.42 -10.38 -4.02
CA ARG A 76 -7.59 -9.87 -4.77
C ARG A 76 -8.82 -10.77 -4.66
N LEU A 77 -8.63 -12.07 -4.40
CA LEU A 77 -9.72 -13.03 -4.16
C LEU A 77 -10.14 -13.10 -2.68
N GLY A 78 -9.52 -12.34 -1.77
CA GLY A 78 -9.80 -12.40 -0.33
C GLY A 78 -9.27 -13.67 0.36
N ARG A 79 -8.41 -14.45 -0.30
CA ARG A 79 -7.80 -15.69 0.23
C ARG A 79 -6.49 -15.36 0.94
N SER A 80 -6.57 -14.62 2.04
CA SER A 80 -5.40 -14.08 2.76
C SER A 80 -4.41 -15.14 3.24
N ALA A 81 -4.89 -16.30 3.69
CA ALA A 81 -4.02 -17.40 4.12
C ALA A 81 -3.17 -17.97 2.98
N ASP A 82 -3.76 -18.15 1.79
CA ASP A 82 -3.07 -18.64 0.61
C ASP A 82 -2.11 -17.58 0.05
N ALA A 83 -2.54 -16.31 0.04
CA ALA A 83 -1.69 -15.20 -0.34
C ALA A 83 -0.44 -15.12 0.54
N MET A 84 -0.62 -15.15 1.86
CA MET A 84 0.49 -15.10 2.82
C MET A 84 1.47 -16.26 2.64
N LYS A 85 0.97 -17.47 2.36
CA LYS A 85 1.82 -18.62 2.03
C LYS A 85 2.70 -18.30 0.82
N HIS A 86 2.12 -17.77 -0.25
CA HIS A 86 2.88 -17.44 -1.46
C HIS A 86 3.84 -16.27 -1.27
N TRP A 87 3.48 -15.25 -0.50
CA TRP A 87 4.40 -14.15 -0.15
C TRP A 87 5.62 -14.64 0.63
N ARG A 88 5.44 -15.56 1.60
CA ARG A 88 6.55 -16.18 2.34
C ARG A 88 7.45 -17.03 1.44
N LEU A 89 6.87 -17.76 0.49
CA LEU A 89 7.65 -18.51 -0.49
C LEU A 89 8.42 -17.57 -1.42
N ALA A 90 7.82 -16.46 -1.84
CA ALA A 90 8.50 -15.46 -2.66
C ALA A 90 9.71 -14.86 -1.94
N SER A 91 9.57 -14.47 -0.66
CA SER A 91 10.68 -13.93 0.12
C SER A 91 11.77 -14.96 0.40
N GLY A 92 11.41 -16.23 0.64
CA GLY A 92 12.37 -17.31 0.84
C GLY A 92 13.17 -17.67 -0.42
N VAL A 93 12.60 -17.49 -1.61
CA VAL A 93 13.33 -17.71 -2.88
C VAL A 93 14.20 -16.49 -3.24
N ALA A 94 13.79 -15.28 -2.85
CA ALA A 94 14.51 -14.04 -3.17
C ALA A 94 15.80 -13.84 -2.34
N GLY A 95 15.90 -14.45 -1.16
CA GLY A 95 17.08 -14.35 -0.31
C GLY A 95 17.22 -15.53 0.65
N VAL A 96 18.46 -15.87 0.99
CA VAL A 96 18.76 -16.86 2.04
C VAL A 96 18.55 -16.18 3.38
N LEU A 97 17.32 -16.21 3.87
CA LEU A 97 17.05 -15.81 5.25
C LEU A 97 17.57 -16.89 6.20
N PRO A 98 18.21 -16.51 7.32
CA PRO A 98 18.63 -17.48 8.32
C PRO A 98 17.40 -18.23 8.86
N VAL A 99 17.51 -19.55 8.98
CA VAL A 99 16.48 -20.36 9.63
C VAL A 99 16.53 -20.05 11.12
N LEU A 100 15.53 -19.33 11.61
CA LEU A 100 15.40 -19.02 13.03
C LEU A 100 15.09 -20.31 13.80
N ALA A 101 15.79 -20.55 14.90
CA ALA A 101 15.78 -21.81 15.65
C ALA A 101 14.41 -22.20 16.24
N ALA A 102 13.44 -21.28 16.26
CA ALA A 102 12.06 -21.60 16.59
C ALA A 102 11.10 -20.57 15.98
N ASN A 103 9.98 -21.05 15.43
CA ASN A 103 8.83 -20.22 15.10
C ASN A 103 7.99 -19.98 16.36
N ARG A 104 8.64 -19.56 17.45
CA ARG A 104 8.01 -19.30 18.74
C ARG A 104 7.97 -17.80 18.94
N ALA A 105 6.81 -17.30 19.36
CA ALA A 105 6.69 -15.91 19.80
C ALA A 105 7.76 -15.62 20.86
N LEU A 106 8.58 -14.61 20.61
CA LEU A 106 9.52 -14.13 21.60
C LEU A 106 8.71 -13.69 22.83
N PRO A 107 9.21 -13.96 24.06
CA PRO A 107 8.59 -13.38 25.24
C PRO A 107 8.60 -11.84 25.13
N ALA A 108 7.69 -11.18 25.83
CA ALA A 108 7.72 -9.73 25.93
C ALA A 108 9.13 -9.29 26.38
N ALA A 109 9.71 -8.33 25.66
CA ALA A 109 11.02 -7.79 26.02
C ALA A 109 10.94 -7.18 27.42
N ASP A 110 11.93 -7.45 28.26
CA ASP A 110 12.02 -6.80 29.57
C ASP A 110 12.47 -5.36 29.37
N THR A 111 11.52 -4.43 29.45
CA THR A 111 11.77 -2.99 29.23
C THR A 111 12.30 -2.29 30.48
N ARG A 112 12.43 -2.97 31.63
CA ARG A 112 12.88 -2.35 32.89
C ARG A 112 14.31 -1.81 32.83
N GLY A 113 15.13 -2.32 31.93
CA GLY A 113 16.50 -1.87 31.72
C GLY A 113 16.67 -0.90 30.55
N ASP A 114 15.59 -0.47 29.89
CA ASP A 114 15.67 0.43 28.74
C ASP A 114 15.98 1.86 29.22
N PRO A 115 17.17 2.42 28.96
CA PRO A 115 17.53 3.77 29.40
C PRO A 115 16.73 4.86 28.68
N THR A 116 16.00 4.52 27.61
CA THR A 116 15.11 5.45 26.89
C THR A 116 13.73 5.53 27.53
N LEU A 117 13.36 4.56 28.37
CA LEU A 117 12.23 4.70 29.28
C LEU A 117 12.68 5.55 30.47
N ILE A 118 12.60 6.88 30.30
CA ILE A 118 12.53 7.79 31.45
C ILE A 118 11.43 7.22 32.35
N ALA A 119 11.78 6.78 33.55
CA ALA A 119 10.81 6.33 34.52
C ALA A 119 9.82 7.47 34.72
N PHE A 120 8.61 7.36 34.16
CA PHE A 120 7.53 8.33 34.37
C PHE A 120 7.26 8.55 35.86
N ALA A 121 7.68 7.61 36.72
CA ALA A 121 7.66 7.73 38.17
C ALA A 121 8.61 8.81 38.74
N ASN A 122 9.64 9.22 38.00
CA ASN A 122 10.66 10.19 38.43
C ASN A 122 10.73 11.43 37.53
N MET A 123 9.83 11.58 36.57
CA MET A 123 9.61 12.91 36.01
C MET A 123 9.16 13.79 37.19
N PRO A 124 9.79 14.96 37.43
CA PRO A 124 9.17 15.92 38.32
C PRO A 124 7.77 16.11 37.75
N GLU A 125 6.74 15.87 38.58
CA GLU A 125 5.41 16.39 38.28
C GLU A 125 5.68 17.84 37.88
N THR A 126 5.40 18.19 36.63
CA THR A 126 5.45 19.59 36.24
C THR A 126 4.51 20.25 37.22
N ASP A 127 5.07 20.98 38.20
CA ASP A 127 4.30 21.82 39.10
C ASP A 127 3.42 22.63 38.17
N LEU A 128 2.14 22.25 38.13
CA LEU A 128 1.12 23.01 37.45
C LEU A 128 1.18 24.34 38.18
N LEU A 129 1.82 25.32 37.55
CA LEU A 129 1.81 26.68 38.04
C LEU A 129 0.36 26.99 38.37
N ASP A 130 0.13 27.35 39.63
CA ASP A 130 -1.16 27.67 40.20
C ASP A 130 -1.66 28.97 39.55
N THR A 131 -2.07 28.85 38.29
CA THR A 131 -2.82 29.86 37.58
C THR A 131 -4.25 29.37 37.60
N ASN A 132 -5.02 30.01 38.46
CA ASN A 132 -6.46 29.90 38.65
C ASN A 132 -7.29 30.22 37.38
N ASP A 133 -6.70 30.07 36.19
CA ASP A 133 -7.38 30.02 34.91
C ASP A 133 -7.32 28.58 34.43
N SER A 134 -8.46 27.91 34.53
CA SER A 134 -8.72 26.61 33.96
C SER A 134 -8.60 26.66 32.43
N VAL A 135 -7.38 26.63 31.90
CA VAL A 135 -7.16 26.25 30.50
C VAL A 135 -6.95 24.74 30.51
N VAL A 136 -8.06 24.01 30.40
CA VAL A 136 -8.04 22.59 30.05
C VAL A 136 -7.23 22.50 28.75
N PRO A 137 -6.10 21.77 28.69
CA PRO A 137 -5.42 21.58 27.42
C PRO A 137 -6.42 20.88 26.51
N GLN A 138 -6.86 21.58 25.46
CA GLN A 138 -7.72 21.01 24.46
C GLN A 138 -6.93 19.86 23.84
N ALA A 139 -7.32 18.62 24.14
CA ALA A 139 -6.79 17.46 23.45
C ALA A 139 -6.94 17.75 21.95
N ALA A 140 -5.82 17.76 21.22
CA ALA A 140 -5.87 17.87 19.77
C ALA A 140 -6.82 16.78 19.31
N SER A 141 -7.95 17.20 18.73
CA SER A 141 -9.04 16.30 18.37
C SER A 141 -8.46 15.06 17.70
N ALA A 142 -8.82 13.89 18.20
CA ALA A 142 -8.78 12.65 17.44
C ALA A 142 -9.82 12.78 16.31
N ALA A 143 -9.57 13.69 15.37
CA ALA A 143 -10.36 13.82 14.17
C ALA A 143 -9.95 12.66 13.27
N GLY A 144 -10.80 11.64 13.21
CA GLY A 144 -10.88 10.78 12.04
C GLY A 144 -10.91 9.27 12.24
N TYR A 145 -11.02 8.73 13.46
CA TYR A 145 -11.30 7.29 13.58
C TYR A 145 -12.80 7.06 13.81
N VAL A 146 -13.53 6.87 12.71
CA VAL A 146 -14.88 6.29 12.72
C VAL A 146 -14.71 4.77 12.68
N PRO A 147 -15.14 4.01 13.72
CA PRO A 147 -15.27 2.57 13.60
C PRO A 147 -16.47 2.28 12.71
N ASP A 148 -16.23 1.70 11.54
CA ASP A 148 -17.28 1.16 10.67
C ASP A 148 -17.82 -0.14 11.29
N GLU A 149 -18.78 0.01 12.21
CA GLU A 149 -19.58 -1.11 12.73
C GLU A 149 -20.58 -1.52 11.64
N ALA A 150 -20.19 -2.51 10.86
CA ALA A 150 -21.05 -3.17 9.89
C ALA A 150 -22.16 -3.96 10.61
N GLU A 151 -23.38 -3.41 10.62
CA GLU A 151 -24.63 -4.15 10.84
C GLU A 151 -25.51 -4.05 9.58
N PRO A 152 -26.25 -5.11 9.21
CA PRO A 152 -26.73 -5.34 7.85
C PRO A 152 -27.93 -4.49 7.45
N VAL A 153 -27.91 -4.11 6.17
CA VAL A 153 -28.87 -3.29 5.45
C VAL A 153 -30.26 -3.92 5.38
N ALA A 154 -31.28 -3.20 5.89
CA ALA A 154 -32.67 -3.37 5.47
C ALA A 154 -33.05 -2.18 4.57
N VAL A 155 -33.09 -2.41 3.26
CA VAL A 155 -33.52 -1.42 2.26
C VAL A 155 -35.03 -1.32 2.28
N ASN A 156 -35.58 -0.14 2.60
CA ASN A 156 -36.87 0.29 2.10
C ASN A 156 -36.70 1.60 1.35
N ARG A 157 -36.98 1.54 0.04
CA ARG A 157 -37.02 2.65 -0.90
C ARG A 157 -38.15 3.62 -0.57
N ALA A 158 -37.84 4.91 -0.49
CA ALA A 158 -38.71 5.96 -1.00
C ALA A 158 -37.86 7.20 -1.35
N ALA A 159 -38.16 7.79 -2.49
CA ALA A 159 -37.44 8.89 -3.12
C ALA A 159 -37.70 10.23 -2.43
N VAL A 160 -36.72 11.14 -2.50
CA VAL A 160 -36.95 12.57 -2.76
C VAL A 160 -35.71 13.20 -3.37
N ASP A 161 -35.98 13.85 -4.50
CA ASP A 161 -35.19 14.80 -5.26
C ASP A 161 -35.10 16.13 -4.49
N ASP A 162 -33.91 16.74 -4.39
CA ASP A 162 -33.71 18.15 -4.76
C ASP A 162 -32.22 18.53 -4.65
N GLY A 163 -31.73 19.22 -5.68
CA GLY A 163 -30.32 19.59 -5.82
C GLY A 163 -29.94 20.85 -5.06
N LEU A 164 -28.67 20.95 -4.64
CA LEU A 164 -27.96 22.21 -4.46
C LEU A 164 -26.45 21.95 -4.58
N GLY A 165 -25.84 22.56 -5.59
CA GLY A 165 -24.40 22.52 -5.82
C GLY A 165 -23.65 23.32 -4.75
N LEU A 166 -22.63 22.70 -4.18
CA LEU A 166 -21.60 23.37 -3.40
C LEU A 166 -20.25 22.93 -3.97
N LYS A 167 -19.57 23.86 -4.64
CA LYS A 167 -18.14 23.76 -4.94
C LYS A 167 -17.39 23.93 -3.63
N SER A 168 -16.94 22.84 -3.02
CA SER A 168 -15.89 22.90 -2.02
C SER A 168 -14.55 23.10 -2.75
N VAL A 169 -13.95 24.27 -2.56
CA VAL A 169 -12.54 24.50 -2.82
C VAL A 169 -11.78 23.75 -1.72
N GLU A 170 -11.30 22.56 -2.04
CA GLU A 170 -10.33 21.85 -1.20
C GLU A 170 -9.00 22.63 -1.28
N PRO A 171 -8.34 22.97 -0.15
CA PRO A 171 -6.98 23.48 -0.19
C PRO A 171 -6.04 22.36 -0.68
N ASP A 172 -5.23 22.67 -1.68
CA ASP A 172 -4.24 21.76 -2.24
C ASP A 172 -3.21 21.42 -1.15
N PHE A 173 -3.29 20.20 -0.61
CA PHE A 173 -2.48 19.75 0.52
C PHE A 173 -0.97 19.78 0.24
N ASP A 174 -0.59 19.84 -1.05
CA ASP A 174 0.79 19.88 -1.50
C ASP A 174 1.46 21.26 -1.22
N GLU A 175 0.71 22.36 -1.18
CA GLU A 175 1.26 23.71 -0.93
C GLU A 175 1.59 23.96 0.56
N TYR A 176 0.90 23.24 1.46
CA TYR A 176 1.10 23.33 2.91
C TYR A 176 2.42 22.69 3.36
N PHE A 177 2.87 21.63 2.68
CA PHE A 177 4.09 20.91 3.05
C PHE A 177 5.37 21.60 2.55
N ASP A 178 5.25 22.44 1.51
CA ASP A 178 6.38 23.10 0.86
C ASP A 178 6.79 24.41 1.54
N SER A 179 5.90 24.98 2.37
CA SER A 179 6.13 26.25 3.08
C SER A 179 6.65 26.08 4.51
N ALA A 180 6.83 24.84 4.99
CA ALA A 180 7.25 24.59 6.36
C ALA A 180 8.75 24.92 6.55
N PRO A 181 9.12 25.88 7.42
CA PRO A 181 10.52 26.22 7.63
C PRO A 181 11.28 25.06 8.28
N ILE A 182 12.31 24.56 7.60
CA ILE A 182 13.20 23.50 8.10
C ILE A 182 14.13 24.09 9.17
N PRO A 183 14.13 23.60 10.42
CA PRO A 183 14.99 24.13 11.47
C PRO A 183 16.48 23.92 11.12
N GLY A 184 17.28 24.99 11.20
CA GLY A 184 18.74 24.93 11.02
C GLY A 184 19.25 25.07 9.57
N VAL A 185 18.37 25.39 8.61
CA VAL A 185 18.76 25.67 7.22
C VAL A 185 18.55 27.16 6.91
N ASP A 186 19.63 27.87 6.58
CA ASP A 186 19.59 29.27 6.17
C ASP A 186 19.20 29.37 4.68
N LEU A 187 17.92 29.64 4.43
CA LEU A 187 17.34 29.72 3.08
C LEU A 187 17.75 31.00 2.31
N SER A 188 18.56 31.89 2.89
CA SER A 188 19.12 33.04 2.17
C SER A 188 20.13 32.65 1.08
N GLN A 189 20.58 31.40 1.07
CA GLN A 189 21.57 30.85 0.13
C GLN A 189 20.93 30.09 -1.05
N THR A 190 19.64 29.77 -1.00
CA THR A 190 18.97 29.02 -2.09
C THR A 190 18.37 30.00 -3.10
N SER A 191 18.99 30.07 -4.27
CA SER A 191 18.68 31.02 -5.37
C SER A 191 17.33 30.83 -6.06
N ASP A 192 16.47 29.93 -5.61
CA ASP A 192 15.16 29.70 -6.24
C ASP A 192 14.11 30.65 -5.66
N ARG A 193 14.18 31.91 -6.08
CA ARG A 193 12.99 32.77 -6.16
C ARG A 193 12.63 32.93 -7.63
N PRO A 194 11.41 32.58 -8.04
CA PRO A 194 10.95 32.86 -9.40
C PRO A 194 10.90 34.38 -9.59
N SER A 195 11.61 34.87 -10.60
CA SER A 195 11.62 36.28 -10.96
C SER A 195 10.21 36.72 -11.38
N ASP A 196 9.61 37.62 -10.60
CA ASP A 196 8.35 38.27 -10.92
C ASP A 196 8.52 39.11 -12.20
N ARG A 197 8.11 38.55 -13.34
CA ARG A 197 8.15 39.23 -14.64
C ARG A 197 6.92 40.12 -14.74
N SER A 198 7.12 41.34 -14.27
CA SER A 198 6.23 42.50 -14.35
C SER A 198 5.33 42.52 -15.59
N LYS A 199 4.02 42.61 -15.34
CA LYS A 199 3.07 43.30 -16.22
C LYS A 199 3.48 44.77 -16.33
N ASN A 200 3.63 45.27 -17.56
CA ASN A 200 3.34 46.64 -18.00
C ASN A 200 3.34 46.58 -19.54
N ARG A 201 2.17 46.62 -20.20
CA ARG A 201 1.53 47.81 -20.75
C ARG A 201 2.44 48.61 -21.69
#